data_AF-A0A261Y5L5-F1
#
_entry.id   AF-A0A261Y5L5-F1
#
_cell.length_a   1.000
_cell.length_b   1.000
_cell.length_c   1.000
_cell.angle_alpha   90.00
_cell.angle_beta   90.00
_cell.angle_gamma   90.00
#
_symmetry.space_group_name_H-M   'P 1'
#
loop_
_entity.id
_entity.type
_entity.pdbx_description
1 polymer ?
#
loop_
_entity_poly.entity_id
_entity_poly.type
_entity_poly.pdbx_seq_one_letter_code
_entity_poly.pdbx_strand_id
1 'polypeptide(L)'
;MALVLGLLVASASAGPSHRPRYQSPDHSNYGQKETQRSHIEEHLKELGSDIPADMTAKDEMIYVFTLHDYDKDGHLDGHELRAAFTDFDGINAADLLNLEEVNEMVDHVLEEDDINGDGKISWEEYIASQLYHES
;
A
#
# COMPACT_ATOMS: atom_id res chain seq x y z
N MET A 1 -11.19 -57.19 -23.99
CA MET A 1 -9.96 -56.85 -23.24
C MET A 1 -9.20 -55.80 -24.03
N ALA A 2 -9.24 -54.54 -23.58
CA ALA A 2 -8.27 -53.49 -23.92
C ALA A 2 -8.36 -52.40 -22.85
N LEU A 3 -7.20 -51.95 -22.39
CA LEU A 3 -6.93 -51.29 -21.13
C LEU A 3 -7.40 -49.82 -21.04
N VAL A 4 -7.78 -49.44 -19.81
CA VAL A 4 -7.97 -48.07 -19.34
C VAL A 4 -6.59 -47.40 -19.21
N LEU A 5 -6.42 -46.20 -19.77
CA LEU A 5 -5.34 -45.29 -19.40
C LEU A 5 -5.98 -44.01 -18.86
N GLY A 6 -6.06 -43.93 -17.53
CA GLY A 6 -6.50 -42.74 -16.82
C GLY A 6 -5.41 -41.68 -16.86
N LEU A 7 -5.74 -40.49 -17.34
CA LEU A 7 -4.88 -39.32 -17.19
C LEU A 7 -5.17 -38.69 -15.84
N LEU A 8 -4.29 -38.96 -14.88
CA LEU A 8 -4.17 -38.24 -13.62
C LEU A 8 -3.73 -36.80 -13.93
N VAL A 9 -4.64 -35.84 -13.87
CA VAL A 9 -4.25 -34.44 -13.69
C VAL A 9 -3.94 -34.28 -12.21
N ALA A 10 -2.66 -34.12 -11.91
CA ALA A 10 -2.16 -33.91 -10.57
C ALA A 10 -2.82 -32.65 -9.97
N SER A 11 -3.57 -32.84 -8.90
CA SER A 11 -3.94 -31.74 -8.02
C SER A 11 -2.66 -31.18 -7.41
N ALA A 12 -2.17 -30.07 -7.95
CA ALA A 12 -1.21 -29.25 -7.24
C ALA A 12 -1.93 -28.76 -5.98
N SER A 13 -1.51 -29.28 -4.81
CA SER A 13 -1.96 -28.77 -3.53
C SER A 13 -1.40 -27.36 -3.37
N ALA A 14 -2.17 -26.36 -3.79
CA ALA A 14 -1.93 -25.00 -3.37
C ALA A 14 -1.95 -24.99 -1.84
N GLY A 15 -0.87 -24.49 -1.23
CA GLY A 15 -0.90 -24.03 0.15
C GLY A 15 -1.99 -22.97 0.34
N PRO A 16 -2.24 -22.52 1.58
CA PRO A 16 -3.28 -21.53 1.83
C PRO A 16 -3.12 -20.36 0.86
N SER A 17 -4.15 -20.13 0.04
CA SER A 17 -4.20 -19.04 -0.92
C SER A 17 -4.08 -17.72 -0.16
N HIS A 18 -2.89 -17.13 -0.15
CA HIS A 18 -2.73 -15.73 0.21
C HIS A 18 -3.38 -14.95 -0.92
N ARG A 19 -4.59 -14.42 -0.69
CA ARG A 19 -5.14 -13.45 -1.62
C ARG A 19 -4.32 -12.16 -1.44
N PRO A 20 -3.73 -11.61 -2.51
CA PRO A 20 -3.09 -10.30 -2.43
C PRO A 20 -4.06 -9.29 -1.85
N ARG A 21 -3.58 -8.43 -0.93
CA ARG A 21 -4.43 -7.53 -0.13
C ARG A 21 -5.32 -6.62 -0.98
N TYR A 22 -4.85 -6.22 -2.16
CA TYR A 22 -5.50 -5.34 -3.14
C TYR A 22 -6.70 -6.00 -3.81
N GLN A 23 -6.86 -7.33 -3.68
CA GLN A 23 -8.03 -8.03 -4.23
C GLN A 23 -9.28 -7.93 -3.33
N SER A 24 -9.22 -7.19 -2.21
CA SER A 24 -10.36 -7.01 -1.31
C SER A 24 -11.19 -5.78 -1.73
N PRO A 25 -12.52 -5.86 -1.86
CA PRO A 25 -13.35 -4.75 -2.36
C PRO A 25 -13.27 -3.45 -1.54
N ASP A 26 -12.89 -3.55 -0.26
CA ASP A 26 -12.82 -2.43 0.69
C ASP A 26 -11.37 -2.01 0.99
N HIS A 27 -10.41 -2.30 0.12
CA HIS A 27 -9.01 -1.91 0.35
C HIS A 27 -8.79 -0.42 0.06
N SER A 28 -7.90 0.20 0.83
CA SER A 28 -7.33 1.52 0.55
C SER A 28 -5.95 1.31 -0.08
N ASN A 29 -5.66 2.04 -1.15
CA ASN A 29 -4.38 2.00 -1.85
C ASN A 29 -3.19 2.40 -0.96
N TYR A 30 -3.44 3.11 0.16
CA TYR A 30 -2.41 3.64 1.06
C TYR A 30 -2.54 3.10 2.48
N GLY A 31 -3.13 1.91 2.63
CA GLY A 31 -3.35 1.28 3.93
C GLY A 31 -4.54 1.87 4.70
N GLN A 32 -4.86 1.25 5.84
CA GLN A 32 -6.03 1.64 6.66
C GLN A 32 -5.76 2.92 7.46
N LYS A 33 -6.82 3.68 7.78
CA LYS A 33 -6.68 4.95 8.51
C LYS A 33 -6.15 4.77 9.92
N GLU A 34 -6.58 3.73 10.62
CA GLU A 34 -6.14 3.41 11.97
C GLU A 34 -4.63 3.11 12.00
N THR A 35 -4.13 2.41 10.98
CA THR A 35 -2.69 2.17 10.81
C THR A 35 -1.97 3.48 10.50
N GLN A 36 -2.48 4.31 9.57
CA GLN A 36 -1.90 5.62 9.25
C GLN A 36 -1.81 6.52 10.48
N ARG A 37 -2.89 6.65 11.28
CA ARG A 37 -2.86 7.45 12.51
C ARG A 37 -1.80 6.95 13.48
N SER A 38 -1.76 5.64 13.74
CA SER A 38 -0.77 5.04 14.65
C SER A 38 0.67 5.35 14.22
N HIS A 39 0.94 5.30 12.91
CA HIS A 39 2.23 5.67 12.32
C HIS A 39 2.58 7.16 12.51
N ILE A 40 1.60 8.06 12.36
CA ILE A 40 1.77 9.48 12.67
C ILE A 40 2.14 9.66 14.15
N GLU A 41 1.44 8.99 15.07
CA GLU A 41 1.69 9.11 16.51
C GLU A 41 3.10 8.64 16.88
N GLU A 42 3.52 7.50 16.32
CA GLU A 42 4.85 6.94 16.54
C GLU A 42 5.94 7.88 16.02
N HIS A 43 5.81 8.35 14.76
CA HIS A 43 6.78 9.26 14.16
C HIS A 43 6.91 10.57 14.96
N LEU A 44 5.79 11.20 15.33
CA LEU A 44 5.82 12.45 16.09
C LEU A 44 6.49 12.27 17.46
N LYS A 45 6.22 11.14 18.12
CA LYS A 45 6.84 10.79 19.39
C LYS A 45 8.34 10.57 19.27
N GLU A 46 8.82 9.96 18.19
CA GLU A 46 10.26 9.81 17.91
C GLU A 46 10.95 11.16 17.73
N LEU A 47 10.25 12.13 17.11
CA LEU A 47 10.71 13.53 17.00
C LEU A 47 10.56 14.32 18.31
N GLY A 48 10.03 13.72 19.38
CA GLY A 48 9.76 14.39 20.65
C GLY A 48 8.67 15.46 20.57
N SER A 49 7.76 15.33 19.60
CA SER A 49 6.62 16.22 19.38
C SER A 49 5.31 15.54 19.76
N ASP A 50 4.37 16.33 20.28
CA ASP A 50 3.02 15.85 20.57
C ASP A 50 2.12 15.99 19.33
N ILE A 51 1.09 15.14 19.24
CA ILE A 51 0.04 15.27 18.22
C ILE A 51 -0.73 16.58 18.47
N PRO A 52 -0.91 17.44 17.44
CA PRO A 52 -1.73 18.64 17.59
C PRO A 52 -3.17 18.30 18.00
N ALA A 53 -3.68 18.97 19.03
CA ALA A 53 -5.02 18.70 19.57
C ALA A 53 -6.16 18.96 18.57
N ASP A 54 -5.89 19.77 17.54
CA ASP A 54 -6.79 20.16 16.47
C ASP A 54 -6.42 19.57 15.10
N MET A 55 -5.59 18.53 15.06
CA MET A 55 -5.21 17.84 13.82
C MET A 55 -6.46 17.33 13.09
N THR A 56 -6.67 17.80 11.86
CA THR A 56 -7.80 17.39 11.03
C THR A 56 -7.46 16.14 10.21
N ALA A 57 -8.46 15.45 9.66
CA ALA A 57 -8.23 14.34 8.73
C ALA A 57 -7.42 14.77 7.49
N LYS A 58 -7.57 16.04 7.06
CA LYS A 58 -6.75 16.60 5.98
C LYS A 58 -5.30 16.76 6.41
N ASP A 59 -5.05 17.19 7.64
CA ASP A 59 -3.69 17.32 8.16
C ASP A 59 -3.03 15.94 8.30
N GLU A 60 -3.78 14.91 8.72
CA GLU A 60 -3.31 13.52 8.72
C GLU A 60 -2.87 13.07 7.32
N MET A 61 -3.71 13.29 6.30
CA MET A 61 -3.40 12.98 4.90
C MET A 61 -2.16 13.74 4.39
N ILE A 62 -2.08 15.05 4.68
CA ILE A 62 -0.91 15.86 4.30
C ILE A 62 0.35 15.31 4.96
N TYR A 63 0.27 14.95 6.24
CA TYR A 63 1.41 14.44 6.99
C TYR A 63 1.89 13.11 6.41
N VAL A 64 0.99 12.16 6.17
CA VAL A 64 1.31 10.84 5.59
C VAL A 64 1.96 11.00 4.22
N PHE A 65 1.41 11.86 3.36
CA PHE A 65 1.99 12.15 2.05
C PHE A 65 3.39 12.76 2.18
N THR A 66 3.52 13.82 2.98
CA THR A 66 4.78 14.55 3.15
C THR A 66 5.85 13.69 3.83
N LEU A 67 5.46 12.73 4.67
CA LEU A 67 6.38 11.81 5.32
C LEU A 67 7.10 10.92 4.30
N HIS A 68 6.41 10.51 3.24
CA HIS A 68 6.91 9.55 2.25
C HIS A 68 7.45 10.20 0.97
N ASP A 69 7.09 11.45 0.69
CA ASP A 69 7.75 12.29 -0.31
C ASP A 69 9.17 12.65 0.21
N TYR A 70 10.17 11.83 -0.08
CA TYR A 70 11.51 11.96 0.49
C TYR A 70 12.32 13.06 -0.20
N ASP A 71 12.15 13.23 -1.51
CA ASP A 71 12.87 14.23 -2.29
C ASP A 71 12.19 15.61 -2.31
N LYS A 72 10.97 15.71 -1.78
CA LYS A 72 10.18 16.93 -1.61
C LYS A 72 9.76 17.55 -2.94
N ASP A 73 9.54 16.73 -3.96
CA ASP A 73 9.07 17.19 -5.27
C ASP A 73 7.53 17.30 -5.36
N GLY A 74 6.81 16.91 -4.31
CA GLY A 74 5.35 16.98 -4.23
C GLY A 74 4.63 15.81 -4.90
N HIS A 75 5.35 14.73 -5.21
CA HIS A 75 4.81 13.49 -5.77
C HIS A 75 5.33 12.30 -4.97
N LEU A 76 4.65 11.15 -5.10
CA LEU A 76 5.15 9.86 -4.61
C LEU A 76 5.51 8.99 -5.80
N ASP A 77 6.80 8.70 -5.98
CA ASP A 77 7.26 7.75 -6.98
C ASP A 77 7.18 6.28 -6.49
N GLY A 78 7.41 5.32 -7.39
CA GLY A 78 7.33 3.90 -7.03
C GLY A 78 8.32 3.45 -5.93
N HIS A 79 9.46 4.11 -5.76
CA HIS A 79 10.39 3.82 -4.66
C HIS A 79 9.87 4.34 -3.33
N GLU A 80 9.26 5.53 -3.34
CA GLU A 80 8.64 6.15 -2.18
C GLU A 80 7.40 5.37 -1.74
N LEU A 81 6.54 4.96 -2.68
CA LEU A 81 5.40 4.08 -2.42
C LEU A 81 5.86 2.74 -1.83
N ARG A 82 6.89 2.12 -2.41
CA ARG A 82 7.46 0.87 -1.87
C ARG A 82 7.93 1.04 -0.43
N ALA A 83 8.64 2.13 -0.15
CA ALA A 83 9.12 2.42 1.20
C ALA A 83 7.93 2.61 2.16
N ALA A 84 6.91 3.35 1.73
CA ALA A 84 5.69 3.57 2.50
C ALA A 84 4.99 2.27 2.88
N PHE A 85 4.79 1.35 1.93
CA PHE A 85 4.13 0.07 2.21
C PHE A 85 4.93 -0.81 3.17
N THR A 86 6.25 -0.79 3.08
CA THR A 86 7.09 -1.53 4.05
C THR A 86 7.04 -0.92 5.45
N ASP A 87 6.91 0.39 5.55
CA ASP A 87 6.78 1.11 6.82
C ASP A 87 5.42 0.82 7.45
N PHE A 88 4.33 1.00 6.71
CA PHE A 88 2.97 0.84 7.20
C PHE A 88 2.65 -0.58 7.70
N ASP A 89 3.08 -1.60 6.96
CA ASP A 89 2.76 -3.00 7.27
C ASP A 89 3.79 -3.68 8.19
N GLY A 90 4.83 -2.96 8.64
CA GLY A 90 5.89 -3.53 9.48
C GLY A 90 6.60 -4.72 8.81
N ILE A 91 6.64 -4.71 7.47
CA ILE A 91 7.27 -5.75 6.66
C ILE A 91 8.78 -5.61 6.82
N ASN A 92 9.40 -6.56 7.52
CA ASN A 92 10.85 -6.60 7.65
C ASN A 92 11.47 -6.96 6.29
N ALA A 93 12.52 -6.22 5.90
CA ALA A 93 13.28 -6.44 4.67
C ALA A 93 13.88 -7.87 4.51
N ALA A 94 13.83 -8.70 5.56
CA ALA A 94 14.27 -10.09 5.55
C ALA A 94 13.28 -11.04 4.85
N ASP A 95 12.02 -10.65 4.70
CA ASP A 95 10.99 -11.48 4.06
C ASP A 95 10.96 -11.20 2.55
N LEU A 96 11.90 -11.82 1.81
CA LEU A 96 12.00 -11.71 0.35
C LEU A 96 10.70 -12.10 -0.39
N LEU A 97 9.84 -12.91 0.23
CA LEU A 97 8.50 -13.24 -0.31
C LEU A 97 7.56 -12.02 -0.34
N ASN A 98 7.81 -11.03 0.51
CA ASN A 98 7.00 -9.82 0.61
C ASN A 98 7.44 -8.75 -0.40
N LEU A 99 8.64 -8.86 -1.01
CA LEU A 99 9.09 -7.89 -2.01
C LEU A 99 8.24 -7.95 -3.29
N GLU A 100 7.86 -9.16 -3.73
CA GLU A 100 6.98 -9.31 -4.89
C GLU A 100 5.59 -8.74 -4.59
N GLU A 101 5.05 -9.04 -3.40
CA GLU A 101 3.78 -8.50 -2.93
C GLU A 101 3.82 -6.96 -2.89
N VAL A 102 4.87 -6.35 -2.35
CA VAL A 102 5.02 -4.89 -2.34
C VAL A 102 5.17 -4.31 -3.75
N ASN A 103 5.83 -5.00 -4.69
CA ASN A 103 5.87 -4.53 -6.08
C ASN A 103 4.46 -4.56 -6.70
N GLU A 104 3.68 -5.62 -6.46
CA GLU A 104 2.28 -5.69 -6.89
C GLU A 104 1.44 -4.55 -6.29
N MET A 105 1.72 -4.11 -5.05
CA MET A 105 1.10 -2.92 -4.45
C MET A 105 1.38 -1.66 -5.25
N VAL A 106 2.66 -1.44 -5.52
CA VAL A 106 3.11 -0.23 -6.22
C VAL A 106 2.52 -0.18 -7.61
N ASP A 107 2.57 -1.30 -8.33
CA ASP A 107 1.98 -1.40 -9.67
C ASP A 107 0.47 -1.13 -9.63
N HIS A 108 -0.25 -1.67 -8.65
CA HIS A 108 -1.69 -1.44 -8.49
C HIS A 108 -2.03 0.03 -8.21
N VAL A 109 -1.29 0.68 -7.30
CA VAL A 109 -1.52 2.10 -6.98
C VAL A 109 -1.24 2.97 -8.19
N LEU A 110 -0.15 2.74 -8.92
CA LEU A 110 0.14 3.48 -10.14
C LEU A 110 -0.89 3.20 -11.23
N GLU A 111 -1.41 1.98 -11.36
CA GLU A 111 -2.45 1.67 -12.35
C GLU A 111 -3.77 2.40 -12.08
N GLU A 112 -4.16 2.55 -10.81
CA GLU A 112 -5.44 3.16 -10.43
C GLU A 112 -5.38 4.68 -10.25
N ASP A 113 -4.31 5.19 -9.64
CA ASP A 113 -4.25 6.57 -9.13
C ASP A 113 -3.39 7.50 -10.00
N ASP A 114 -2.44 7.00 -10.81
CA ASP A 114 -1.67 7.83 -11.76
C ASP A 114 -2.50 8.15 -13.02
N ILE A 115 -3.41 9.11 -12.85
CA ILE A 115 -4.37 9.50 -13.90
C ILE A 115 -3.67 10.14 -15.09
N ASN A 116 -2.56 10.85 -14.85
CA ASN A 116 -1.85 11.59 -15.86
C ASN A 116 -0.77 10.78 -16.59
N GLY A 117 -0.34 9.65 -16.01
CA GLY A 117 0.58 8.67 -16.59
C GLY A 117 2.06 9.09 -16.55
N ASP A 118 2.47 9.92 -15.58
CA ASP A 118 3.85 10.36 -15.43
C ASP A 118 4.73 9.42 -14.57
N GLY A 119 4.12 8.35 -14.04
CA GLY A 119 4.75 7.34 -13.21
C GLY A 119 4.88 7.74 -11.75
N LYS A 120 4.17 8.78 -11.31
CA LYS A 120 4.14 9.26 -9.93
C LYS A 120 2.71 9.60 -9.50
N ILE A 121 2.50 9.69 -8.19
CA ILE A 121 1.23 10.13 -7.62
C ILE A 121 1.36 11.56 -7.11
N SER A 122 0.65 12.50 -7.73
CA SER A 122 0.52 13.86 -7.23
C SER A 122 -0.36 13.95 -5.98
N TRP A 123 -0.27 15.07 -5.25
CA TRP A 123 -1.16 15.35 -4.12
C TRP A 123 -2.65 15.30 -4.52
N GLU A 124 -3.00 15.82 -5.68
CA GLU A 124 -4.37 15.81 -6.20
C GLU A 124 -4.88 14.40 -6.47
N GLU A 125 -4.06 13.54 -7.08
CA GLU A 125 -4.38 12.13 -7.35
C GLU A 125 -4.52 11.34 -6.05
N TYR A 126 -3.59 11.53 -5.11
CA TYR A 126 -3.63 10.92 -3.78
C TYR A 126 -4.94 11.24 -3.04
N ILE A 127 -5.34 12.51 -2.98
CA ILE A 127 -6.58 12.91 -2.31
C ILE A 127 -7.81 12.38 -3.04
N ALA A 128 -7.80 12.37 -4.37
CA ALA A 128 -8.91 11.81 -5.13
C ALA A 128 -9.13 10.33 -4.79
N SER A 129 -8.05 9.55 -4.69
CA SER A 129 -8.08 8.15 -4.27
C SER A 129 -8.61 8.00 -2.84
N GLN A 130 -8.07 8.75 -1.87
CA GLN A 130 -8.50 8.68 -0.47
C GLN A 130 -9.99 9.04 -0.27
N LEU A 131 -10.51 9.99 -1.04
CA LEU A 131 -11.94 10.37 -0.98
C LEU A 131 -12.86 9.36 -1.67
N TYR A 132 -12.38 8.65 -2.70
CA TYR A 132 -13.18 7.66 -3.42
C TYR A 132 -13.52 6.45 -2.56
N HIS A 133 -12.61 6.05 -1.67
CA HIS A 133 -12.80 4.92 -0.75
C HIS A 133 -13.53 5.29 0.57
N GLU A 134 -13.94 6.56 0.75
CA GLU A 134 -14.75 7.00 1.91
C GLU A 134 -16.27 6.88 1.71
N SER A 135 -16.75 6.59 0.49
CA SER A 135 -18.18 6.56 0.14
C SER A 135 -18.79 5.17 0.09
#